data_AF-A0A957LNC2-F1
#
_entry.id   AF-A0A957LNC2-F1
#
_cell.length_a   1.000
_cell.length_b   1.000
_cell.length_c   1.000
_cell.angle_alpha   90.00
_cell.angle_beta   90.00
_cell.angle_gamma   90.00
#
_symmetry.space_group_name_H-M   'P 1'
#
loop_
_entity.id
_entity.type
_entity.pdbx_description
1 polymer ?
#
loop_
_entity_poly.entity_id
_entity_poly.type
_entity_poly.pdbx_seq_one_letter_code
_entity_poly.pdbx_strand_id
1 'polypeptide(L)'
;MSTAAVVAIAAYTGAQLLSNIASLKIGIVFGLAVDMGTFIYPITFTLRDVAHKTIGKRNTQTLIVASAVVNLFTALYLWWVANVPGDPSWGLNTEWNAVFDASLLGRIVVASIVAMVVSELVDTEVYHWFVTKITHRHQWARVLVSNSVSVPVDNLIFTLGAFAGVLPWDVIWQIFLFNLILKYAVSVVSMPLIYVTRDRDWSEQ
;
A
#
# COMPACT_ATOMS: atom_id res chain seq x y z
N MET A 1 16.59 -15.93 11.68
CA MET A 1 15.36 -15.13 11.45
C MET A 1 14.26 -15.72 12.31
N SER A 2 13.49 -14.91 13.04
CA SER A 2 12.38 -15.44 13.85
C SER A 2 11.22 -15.88 12.96
N THR A 3 10.38 -16.82 13.43
CA THR A 3 9.15 -17.22 12.71
C THR A 3 8.26 -16.01 12.43
N ALA A 4 8.18 -15.06 13.36
CA ALA A 4 7.46 -13.80 13.18
C ALA A 4 7.99 -12.96 12.01
N ALA A 5 9.31 -12.92 11.80
CA ALA A 5 9.90 -12.22 10.66
C ALA A 5 9.51 -12.86 9.31
N VAL A 6 9.54 -14.20 9.23
CA VAL A 6 9.15 -14.93 8.01
C VAL A 6 7.68 -14.64 7.67
N VAL A 7 6.80 -14.74 8.67
CA VAL A 7 5.36 -14.50 8.50
C VAL A 7 5.10 -13.05 8.09
N ALA A 8 5.76 -12.07 8.73
CA ALA A 8 5.59 -10.66 8.39
C ALA A 8 6.03 -10.35 6.96
N ILE A 9 7.18 -10.87 6.53
CA ILE A 9 7.68 -10.72 5.15
C ILE A 9 6.71 -11.31 4.14
N ALA A 10 6.29 -12.57 4.35
CA ALA A 10 5.39 -13.25 3.42
C ALA A 10 4.02 -12.57 3.35
N ALA A 11 3.45 -12.20 4.50
CA ALA A 11 2.18 -11.51 4.57
C ALA A 11 2.27 -10.10 3.95
N TYR A 12 3.37 -9.38 4.14
CA TYR A 12 3.57 -8.04 3.58
C TYR A 12 3.55 -8.08 2.06
N THR A 13 4.38 -8.93 1.46
CA THR A 13 4.45 -9.05 0.00
C THR A 13 3.12 -9.57 -0.57
N GLY A 14 2.51 -10.57 0.07
CA GLY A 14 1.23 -11.12 -0.35
C GLY A 14 0.07 -10.11 -0.28
N ALA A 15 -0.02 -9.35 0.82
CA ALA A 15 -1.04 -8.31 0.97
C ALA A 15 -0.87 -7.20 -0.07
N GLN A 16 0.37 -6.82 -0.39
CA GLN A 16 0.64 -5.82 -1.41
C GLN A 16 0.20 -6.28 -2.80
N LEU A 17 0.53 -7.51 -3.19
CA LEU A 17 0.09 -8.11 -4.45
C LEU A 17 -1.43 -8.21 -4.54
N LEU A 18 -2.06 -8.72 -3.49
CA LEU A 18 -3.51 -8.88 -3.41
C LEU A 18 -4.21 -7.53 -3.54
N SER A 19 -3.71 -6.50 -2.83
CA SER A 19 -4.23 -5.15 -2.92
C SER A 19 -4.15 -4.61 -4.35
N ASN A 20 -2.99 -4.71 -5.00
CA ASN A 20 -2.79 -4.17 -6.34
C ASN A 20 -3.71 -4.81 -7.38
N ILE A 21 -3.90 -6.14 -7.31
CA ILE A 21 -4.82 -6.85 -8.20
C ILE A 21 -6.28 -6.47 -7.87
N ALA A 22 -6.64 -6.41 -6.59
CA ALA A 22 -7.99 -6.06 -6.17
C ALA A 22 -8.38 -4.61 -6.54
N SER A 23 -7.42 -3.67 -6.54
CA SER A 23 -7.64 -2.28 -6.95
C SER A 23 -8.00 -2.11 -8.43
N LEU A 24 -7.81 -3.15 -9.27
CA LEU A 24 -8.33 -3.15 -10.65
C LEU A 24 -9.86 -3.16 -10.69
N LYS A 25 -10.50 -3.62 -9.62
CA LYS A 25 -11.95 -3.59 -9.49
C LYS A 25 -12.40 -2.37 -8.68
N ILE A 26 -13.17 -1.50 -9.32
CA ILE A 26 -13.93 -0.47 -8.64
C ILE A 26 -15.30 -1.05 -8.27
N GLY A 27 -15.54 -1.23 -6.97
CA GLY A 27 -16.80 -1.71 -6.41
C GLY A 27 -17.68 -0.57 -5.91
N ILE A 28 -18.88 -0.93 -5.47
CA ILE A 28 -19.80 -0.03 -4.77
C ILE A 28 -19.95 -0.51 -3.33
N VAL A 29 -19.57 0.32 -2.37
CA VAL A 29 -19.67 0.02 -0.94
C VAL A 29 -20.40 1.17 -0.26
N PHE A 30 -21.50 0.87 0.44
CA PHE A 30 -22.38 1.89 1.04
C PHE A 30 -22.82 3.01 0.08
N GLY A 31 -22.98 2.67 -1.21
CA GLY A 31 -23.38 3.62 -2.26
C GLY A 31 -22.25 4.50 -2.82
N LEU A 32 -21.00 4.29 -2.39
CA LEU A 32 -19.83 5.00 -2.88
C LEU A 32 -18.99 4.09 -3.78
N ALA A 33 -18.39 4.66 -4.82
CA ALA A 33 -17.36 4.00 -5.60
C ALA A 33 -16.08 3.82 -4.78
N VAL A 34 -15.54 2.61 -4.77
CA VAL A 34 -14.40 2.22 -3.92
C VAL A 34 -13.45 1.31 -4.70
N ASP A 35 -12.14 1.57 -4.61
CA ASP A 35 -11.16 0.60 -5.10
C ASP A 35 -11.10 -0.60 -4.14
N MET A 36 -11.24 -1.82 -4.64
CA MET A 36 -11.39 -2.96 -3.73
C MET A 36 -10.09 -3.39 -3.05
N GLY A 37 -8.92 -2.88 -3.46
CA GLY A 37 -7.64 -3.16 -2.81
C GLY A 37 -7.44 -2.41 -1.49
N THR A 38 -8.13 -1.29 -1.32
CA THR A 38 -8.09 -0.44 -0.12
C THR A 38 -8.39 -1.17 1.20
N PHE A 39 -9.10 -2.29 1.16
CA PHE A 39 -9.37 -3.09 2.37
C PHE A 39 -8.17 -3.89 2.87
N ILE A 40 -7.20 -4.16 1.99
CA ILE A 40 -5.99 -4.94 2.30
C ILE A 40 -4.78 -4.02 2.42
N TYR A 41 -4.67 -3.00 1.57
CA TYR A 41 -3.51 -2.11 1.54
C TYR A 41 -3.08 -1.58 2.91
N PRO A 42 -3.97 -1.07 3.78
CA PRO A 42 -3.54 -0.47 5.05
C PRO A 42 -2.93 -1.48 6.04
N ILE A 43 -3.19 -2.78 5.84
CA ILE A 43 -2.58 -3.86 6.62
C ILE A 43 -1.06 -3.91 6.34
N THR A 44 -0.61 -3.53 5.14
CA THR A 44 0.82 -3.56 4.76
C THR A 44 1.66 -2.63 5.63
N PHE A 45 1.14 -1.46 6.03
CA PHE A 45 1.83 -0.55 6.95
C PHE A 45 2.17 -1.22 8.28
N THR A 46 1.21 -1.98 8.82
CA THR A 46 1.37 -2.70 10.08
C THR A 46 2.39 -3.83 9.94
N LEU A 47 2.31 -4.59 8.84
CA LEU A 47 3.24 -5.67 8.55
C LEU A 47 4.67 -5.16 8.33
N ARG A 48 4.81 -4.00 7.68
CA ARG A 48 6.07 -3.28 7.51
C ARG A 48 6.67 -2.88 8.85
N ASP A 49 5.87 -2.40 9.79
CA ASP A 49 6.35 -2.02 11.13
C ASP A 49 6.85 -3.25 11.91
N VAL A 50 6.12 -4.38 11.82
CA VAL A 50 6.56 -5.67 12.40
C VAL A 50 7.85 -6.16 11.74
N ALA A 51 7.96 -6.07 10.41
CA ALA A 51 9.20 -6.37 9.69
C ALA A 51 10.33 -5.46 10.20
N HIS A 52 10.10 -4.15 10.31
CA HIS A 52 11.10 -3.19 10.78
C HIS A 52 11.68 -3.56 12.14
N LYS A 53 10.84 -3.99 13.08
CA LYS A 53 11.28 -4.44 14.40
C LYS A 53 11.97 -5.81 14.41
N THR A 54 11.60 -6.71 13.51
CA THR A 54 12.13 -8.09 13.50
C THR A 54 13.39 -8.26 12.65
N ILE A 55 13.51 -7.53 11.54
CA ILE A 55 14.64 -7.63 10.60
C ILE A 55 15.46 -6.33 10.48
N GLY A 56 15.03 -5.23 11.11
CA GLY A 56 15.75 -3.96 11.14
C GLY A 56 15.58 -3.08 9.89
N LYS A 57 16.02 -1.82 9.97
CA LYS A 57 15.82 -0.78 8.94
C LYS A 57 16.28 -1.19 7.56
N ARG A 58 17.55 -1.60 7.44
CA ARG A 58 18.18 -1.92 6.15
C ARG A 58 17.46 -3.07 5.44
N ASN A 59 17.13 -4.14 6.17
CA ASN A 59 16.43 -5.28 5.58
C ASN A 59 14.96 -4.97 5.27
N THR A 60 14.33 -4.05 6.01
CA THR A 60 12.95 -3.61 5.70
C THR A 60 12.91 -2.75 4.45
N GLN A 61 13.90 -1.86 4.25
CA GLN A 61 14.07 -1.15 2.99
C GLN A 61 14.28 -2.14 1.83
N THR A 62 15.08 -3.19 2.03
CA THR A 62 15.22 -4.28 1.05
C THR A 62 13.89 -5.00 0.80
N LEU A 63 13.10 -5.30 1.85
CA LEU A 63 11.77 -5.92 1.72
C LEU A 63 10.80 -5.06 0.89
N ILE A 64 10.79 -3.76 1.13
CA ILE A 64 9.94 -2.80 0.39
C ILE A 64 10.33 -2.82 -1.08
N VAL A 65 11.61 -2.63 -1.39
CA VAL A 65 12.10 -2.63 -2.78
C VAL A 65 11.88 -3.98 -3.46
N ALA A 66 12.16 -5.09 -2.76
CA ALA A 66 11.92 -6.43 -3.29
C ALA A 66 10.44 -6.66 -3.58
N SER A 67 9.54 -6.24 -2.68
CA SER A 67 8.10 -6.33 -2.90
C SER A 67 7.64 -5.44 -4.05
N ALA A 68 8.21 -4.25 -4.22
CA ALA A 68 7.94 -3.38 -5.37
C ALA A 68 8.35 -4.05 -6.70
N VAL A 69 9.53 -4.68 -6.74
CA VAL A 69 9.99 -5.46 -7.89
C VAL A 69 9.06 -6.64 -8.18
N VAL A 70 8.62 -7.37 -7.14
CA VAL A 70 7.67 -8.47 -7.28
C VAL A 70 6.32 -7.98 -7.83
N ASN A 71 5.84 -6.81 -7.40
CA ASN A 71 4.62 -6.20 -7.93
C ASN A 71 4.77 -5.78 -9.39
N LEU A 72 5.90 -5.17 -9.74
CA LEU A 72 6.21 -4.83 -11.12
C LEU A 72 6.29 -6.08 -12.01
N PHE A 73 6.95 -7.13 -11.53
CA PHE A 73 7.00 -8.41 -12.25
C PHE A 73 5.60 -9.00 -12.45
N THR A 74 4.78 -9.00 -11.40
CA THR A 74 3.39 -9.49 -11.47
C THR A 74 2.59 -8.70 -12.50
N ALA A 75 2.73 -7.38 -12.51
CA ALA A 75 2.10 -6.51 -13.48
C ALA A 75 2.52 -6.81 -14.92
N LEU A 76 3.82 -6.92 -15.17
CA LEU A 76 4.36 -7.24 -16.49
C LEU A 76 3.95 -8.64 -16.95
N TYR A 77 3.91 -9.61 -16.03
CA TYR A 77 3.49 -10.97 -16.33
C TYR A 77 2.00 -11.01 -16.70
N LEU A 78 1.12 -10.38 -15.92
CA LEU A 78 -0.31 -10.33 -16.21
C LEU A 78 -0.61 -9.58 -17.51
N TRP A 79 0.12 -8.50 -17.77
CA TRP A 79 0.07 -7.80 -19.06
C TRP A 79 0.48 -8.72 -20.22
N TRP A 80 1.58 -9.46 -20.08
CA TRP A 80 2.01 -10.42 -21.10
C TRP A 80 0.94 -11.50 -21.33
N VAL A 81 0.39 -12.09 -20.26
CA VAL A 81 -0.71 -13.08 -20.34
C VAL A 81 -1.91 -12.52 -21.10
N ALA A 82 -2.28 -11.25 -20.86
CA ALA A 82 -3.38 -10.58 -21.56
C ALA A 82 -3.12 -10.31 -23.06
N ASN A 83 -1.88 -10.42 -23.53
CA ASN A 83 -1.54 -10.24 -24.95
C ASN A 83 -1.33 -11.57 -25.69
N VAL A 84 -1.31 -12.69 -24.97
CA VAL A 84 -1.27 -14.03 -25.60
C VAL A 84 -2.66 -14.37 -26.16
N PRO A 85 -2.76 -14.94 -27.36
CA PRO A 85 -4.05 -15.41 -27.89
C PRO A 85 -4.69 -16.43 -26.94
N GLY A 86 -5.89 -16.12 -26.44
CA GLY A 86 -6.66 -17.05 -25.62
C GLY A 86 -7.17 -18.25 -26.41
N ASP A 87 -7.23 -19.41 -25.74
CA ASP A 87 -7.80 -20.62 -26.30
C ASP A 87 -9.33 -20.45 -26.49
N PRO A 88 -9.88 -20.63 -27.71
CA PRO A 88 -11.31 -20.51 -27.97
C PRO A 88 -12.19 -21.45 -27.15
N SER A 89 -11.64 -22.57 -26.67
CA SER A 89 -12.37 -23.57 -25.87
C SER A 89 -12.52 -23.20 -24.39
N TRP A 90 -11.69 -22.30 -23.87
CA TRP A 90 -11.73 -21.85 -22.47
C TRP A 90 -12.71 -20.68 -22.27
N GLY A 91 -12.82 -19.78 -23.25
CA GLY A 91 -13.57 -18.51 -23.13
C GLY A 91 -12.82 -17.45 -22.32
N LEU A 92 -13.50 -16.35 -21.96
CA LEU A 92 -12.99 -15.26 -21.08
C LEU A 92 -11.82 -14.40 -21.60
N ASN A 93 -11.34 -14.64 -22.82
CA ASN A 93 -10.21 -13.90 -23.39
C ASN A 93 -10.49 -12.38 -23.46
N THR A 94 -11.70 -11.98 -23.83
CA THR A 94 -12.08 -10.56 -23.94
C THR A 94 -12.09 -9.88 -22.57
N GLU A 95 -12.69 -10.51 -21.57
CA GLU A 95 -12.80 -10.00 -20.20
C GLU A 95 -11.42 -9.93 -19.53
N TRP A 96 -10.59 -10.96 -19.70
CA TRP A 96 -9.23 -10.99 -19.19
C TRP A 96 -8.40 -9.84 -19.77
N ASN A 97 -8.44 -9.67 -21.09
CA ASN A 97 -7.67 -8.62 -21.77
C ASN A 97 -8.15 -7.22 -21.36
N ALA A 98 -9.45 -7.04 -21.11
CA ALA A 98 -9.98 -5.78 -20.63
C ALA A 98 -9.52 -5.42 -19.21
N VAL A 99 -9.41 -6.41 -18.31
CA VAL A 99 -8.98 -6.18 -16.92
C VAL A 99 -7.48 -5.88 -16.83
N PHE A 100 -6.66 -6.57 -17.62
CA PHE A 100 -5.20 -6.49 -17.57
C PHE A 100 -4.60 -5.69 -18.73
N ASP A 101 -5.40 -4.82 -19.35
CA ASP A 101 -4.93 -3.94 -20.42
C ASP A 101 -3.74 -3.08 -19.97
N ALA A 102 -2.81 -2.85 -20.89
CA ALA A 102 -1.55 -2.15 -20.64
C ALA A 102 -1.77 -0.76 -20.04
N SER A 103 -2.82 -0.07 -20.49
CA SER A 103 -3.10 1.32 -20.11
C SER A 103 -3.59 1.44 -18.67
N LEU A 104 -4.51 0.57 -18.24
CA LEU A 104 -5.07 0.59 -16.89
C LEU A 104 -4.08 0.03 -15.88
N LEU A 105 -3.48 -1.11 -16.19
CA LEU A 105 -2.62 -1.83 -15.27
C LEU A 105 -1.28 -1.14 -15.07
N GLY A 106 -0.64 -0.69 -16.16
CA GLY A 106 0.60 0.07 -16.08
C GLY A 106 0.42 1.36 -15.29
N ARG A 107 -0.72 2.03 -15.46
CA ARG A 107 -1.04 3.27 -14.76
C ARG A 107 -1.23 3.07 -13.26
N ILE A 108 -2.00 2.06 -12.83
CA ILE A 108 -2.22 1.77 -11.40
C ILE A 108 -0.90 1.37 -10.72
N VAL A 109 -0.07 0.56 -11.39
CA VAL A 109 1.22 0.12 -10.84
C VAL A 109 2.17 1.30 -10.66
N VAL A 110 2.32 2.15 -11.68
CA VAL A 110 3.16 3.35 -11.59
C VAL A 110 2.66 4.30 -10.51
N ALA A 111 1.33 4.56 -10.46
CA ALA A 111 0.73 5.39 -9.44
C ALA A 111 0.99 4.85 -8.03
N SER A 112 0.87 3.53 -7.83
CA SER A 112 1.13 2.87 -6.54
C SER A 112 2.59 2.97 -6.11
N ILE A 113 3.53 2.76 -7.03
CA ILE A 113 4.97 2.86 -6.73
C ILE A 113 5.32 4.30 -6.33
N VAL A 114 4.85 5.29 -7.09
CA VAL A 114 5.13 6.71 -6.80
C VAL A 114 4.48 7.12 -5.48
N ALA A 115 3.22 6.74 -5.24
CA ALA A 115 2.50 7.04 -4.00
C ALA A 115 3.22 6.44 -2.78
N MET A 116 3.61 5.16 -2.87
CA MET A 116 4.36 4.47 -1.83
C MET A 116 5.71 5.16 -1.56
N VAL A 117 6.53 5.39 -2.59
CA VAL A 117 7.86 5.99 -2.39
C VAL A 117 7.76 7.37 -1.73
N VAL A 118 6.87 8.24 -2.24
CA VAL A 118 6.73 9.59 -1.70
C VAL A 118 6.14 9.57 -0.29
N SER A 119 5.09 8.80 -0.06
CA SER A 119 4.44 8.74 1.26
C SER A 119 5.34 8.12 2.33
N GLU A 120 6.12 7.10 2.00
CA GLU A 120 7.03 6.47 2.96
C GLU A 120 8.22 7.37 3.31
N LEU A 121 8.72 8.17 2.37
CA LEU A 121 9.75 9.18 2.65
C LEU A 121 9.20 10.27 3.59
N VAL A 122 7.99 10.76 3.32
CA VAL A 122 7.31 11.73 4.18
C VAL A 122 7.03 11.15 5.57
N ASP A 123 6.53 9.92 5.65
CA ASP A 123 6.26 9.20 6.90
C ASP A 123 7.54 9.12 7.75
N THR A 124 8.65 8.71 7.14
CA THR A 124 9.94 8.56 7.80
C THR A 124 10.44 9.89 8.37
N GLU A 125 10.35 10.98 7.59
CA GLU A 125 10.82 12.30 8.01
C GLU A 125 9.96 12.87 9.14
N VAL A 126 8.63 12.78 9.03
CA VAL A 126 7.70 13.27 10.07
C VAL A 126 7.85 12.45 11.35
N TYR A 127 8.00 11.13 11.24
CA TYR A 127 8.24 10.26 12.38
C TYR A 127 9.56 10.61 13.09
N HIS A 128 10.64 10.80 12.33
CA HIS A 128 11.95 11.17 12.88
C HIS A 128 11.92 12.55 13.55
N TRP A 129 11.29 13.52 12.90
CA TRP A 129 11.05 14.85 13.47
C TRP A 129 10.27 14.78 14.78
N PHE A 130 9.20 13.98 14.86
CA PHE A 130 8.42 13.84 16.09
C PHE A 130 9.27 13.29 17.25
N VAL A 131 10.07 12.25 16.99
CA VAL A 131 10.90 11.63 18.03
C VAL A 131 12.00 12.56 18.51
N THR A 132 12.64 13.31 17.59
CA THR A 132 13.78 14.18 17.91
C THR A 132 13.37 15.55 18.47
N LYS A 133 12.21 16.09 18.08
CA LYS A 133 11.76 17.44 18.45
C LYS A 133 10.61 17.49 19.43
N ILE A 134 9.76 16.45 19.51
CA ILE A 134 8.56 16.45 20.37
C ILE A 134 8.75 15.55 21.59
N THR A 135 8.77 14.23 21.40
CA THR A 135 8.92 13.28 22.51
C THR A 135 9.24 11.87 22.03
N HIS A 136 10.06 11.16 22.82
CA HIS A 136 10.29 9.72 22.65
C HIS A 136 9.30 8.86 23.47
N ARG A 137 8.55 9.45 24.40
CA ARG A 137 7.73 8.69 25.39
C ARG A 137 6.50 8.02 24.79
N HIS A 138 5.88 8.64 23.78
CA HIS A 138 4.58 8.22 23.24
C HIS A 138 4.72 7.62 21.84
N GLN A 139 5.02 6.32 21.76
CA GLN A 139 5.20 5.62 20.48
C GLN A 139 3.96 5.63 19.58
N TRP A 140 2.78 5.59 20.17
CA TRP A 140 1.53 5.70 19.42
C TRP A 140 1.37 7.07 18.76
N ALA A 141 1.82 8.14 19.42
CA ALA A 141 1.63 9.51 18.95
C ALA A 141 2.48 9.80 17.70
N ARG A 142 3.74 9.32 17.67
CA ARG A 142 4.59 9.44 16.48
C ARG A 142 4.00 8.71 15.26
N VAL A 143 3.38 7.55 15.45
CA VAL A 143 2.70 6.80 14.37
C VAL A 143 1.48 7.54 13.85
N LEU A 144 0.61 8.03 14.75
CA LEU A 144 -0.58 8.76 14.32
C LEU A 144 -0.20 10.07 13.64
N VAL A 145 0.81 10.79 14.13
CA VAL A 145 1.27 12.04 13.53
C VAL A 145 1.91 11.80 12.17
N SER A 146 2.79 10.81 12.02
CA SER A 146 3.38 10.51 10.71
C SER A 146 2.32 10.07 9.70
N ASN A 147 1.42 9.16 10.10
CA ASN A 147 0.29 8.72 9.28
C ASN A 147 -0.69 9.85 8.94
N SER A 148 -0.84 10.86 9.82
CA SER A 148 -1.69 12.02 9.53
C SER A 148 -1.24 12.81 8.30
N VAL A 149 0.05 12.75 7.97
CA VAL A 149 0.63 13.44 6.81
C VAL A 149 0.85 12.47 5.64
N SER A 150 1.39 11.28 5.91
CA SER A 150 1.76 10.33 4.86
C SER A 150 0.55 9.70 4.17
N VAL A 151 -0.52 9.39 4.91
CA VAL A 151 -1.73 8.75 4.35
C VAL A 151 -2.45 9.66 3.35
N PRO A 152 -2.69 10.96 3.60
CA PRO A 152 -3.25 11.86 2.59
C PRO A 152 -2.36 12.00 1.36
N VAL A 153 -1.04 12.07 1.54
CA VAL A 153 -0.07 12.19 0.43
C VAL A 153 -0.13 10.94 -0.45
N ASP A 154 -0.07 9.75 0.15
CA ASP A 154 -0.25 8.48 -0.53
C ASP A 154 -1.57 8.46 -1.32
N ASN A 155 -2.66 8.75 -0.62
CA ASN A 155 -3.99 8.66 -1.18
C ASN A 155 -4.21 9.64 -2.34
N LEU A 156 -3.66 10.85 -2.25
CA LEU A 156 -3.75 11.85 -3.29
C LEU A 156 -2.96 11.43 -4.54
N ILE A 157 -1.71 11.01 -4.37
CA ILE A 157 -0.85 10.59 -5.48
C ILE A 157 -1.43 9.35 -6.16
N PHE A 158 -1.86 8.35 -5.37
CA PHE A 158 -2.44 7.12 -5.90
C PHE A 158 -3.75 7.40 -6.65
N THR A 159 -4.71 8.08 -6.01
CA THR A 159 -6.05 8.25 -6.56
C THR A 159 -6.01 9.10 -7.84
N LEU A 160 -5.24 10.18 -7.86
CA LEU A 160 -5.06 10.99 -9.08
C LEU A 160 -4.24 10.25 -10.13
N GLY A 161 -3.13 9.63 -9.72
CA GLY A 161 -2.24 8.89 -10.60
C GLY A 161 -2.95 7.73 -11.29
N ALA A 162 -3.79 7.00 -10.58
CA ALA A 162 -4.51 5.82 -11.09
C ALA A 162 -5.74 6.18 -11.92
N PHE A 163 -6.53 7.19 -11.50
CA PHE A 163 -7.89 7.36 -12.02
C PHE A 163 -8.18 8.69 -12.74
N ALA A 164 -7.35 9.73 -12.58
CA ALA A 164 -7.62 11.04 -13.21
C ALA A 164 -7.71 10.96 -14.74
N GLY A 165 -8.81 11.44 -15.34
CA GLY A 165 -9.00 11.34 -16.81
C GLY A 165 -9.38 9.94 -17.32
N VAL A 166 -9.55 8.95 -16.44
CA VAL A 166 -10.17 7.65 -16.76
C VAL A 166 -11.56 7.54 -16.13
N LEU A 167 -11.71 8.00 -14.88
CA LEU A 167 -12.99 8.03 -14.19
C LEU A 167 -13.54 9.47 -14.05
N PRO A 168 -14.87 9.63 -13.93
CA PRO A 168 -15.50 10.90 -13.58
C PRO A 168 -14.99 11.46 -12.23
N TRP A 169 -14.92 12.79 -12.10
CA TRP A 169 -14.38 13.44 -10.89
C TRP A 169 -15.17 13.13 -9.62
N ASP A 170 -16.48 12.94 -9.72
CA ASP A 170 -17.34 12.52 -8.61
C ASP A 170 -16.96 11.12 -8.11
N VAL A 171 -16.70 10.18 -9.01
CA VAL A 171 -16.23 8.82 -8.68
C VAL A 171 -14.86 8.87 -8.02
N ILE A 172 -13.93 9.67 -8.57
CA ILE A 172 -12.58 9.86 -8.01
C ILE A 172 -12.68 10.39 -6.57
N TRP A 173 -13.57 11.36 -6.33
CA TRP A 173 -13.76 11.94 -4.99
C TRP A 173 -14.35 10.94 -3.99
N GLN A 174 -15.29 10.10 -4.42
CA GLN A 174 -15.84 9.02 -3.60
C GLN A 174 -14.74 8.02 -3.20
N ILE A 175 -13.93 7.58 -4.17
CA ILE A 175 -12.79 6.68 -3.94
C ILE A 175 -11.80 7.33 -2.96
N PHE A 176 -11.43 8.60 -3.21
CA PHE A 176 -10.50 9.33 -2.37
C PHE A 176 -10.98 9.38 -0.92
N LEU A 177 -12.22 9.82 -0.68
CA LEU A 177 -12.76 9.98 0.66
C LEU A 177 -12.89 8.64 1.39
N PHE A 178 -13.41 7.61 0.72
CA PHE A 178 -13.56 6.29 1.32
C PHE A 178 -12.21 5.69 1.70
N ASN A 179 -11.23 5.74 0.79
CA ASN A 179 -9.88 5.26 1.04
C ASN A 179 -9.21 5.98 2.18
N LEU A 180 -9.36 7.31 2.25
CA LEU A 180 -8.78 8.11 3.32
C LEU A 180 -9.33 7.70 4.69
N ILE A 181 -10.66 7.59 4.79
CA ILE A 181 -11.35 7.20 6.04
C ILE A 181 -10.92 5.79 6.45
N LEU A 182 -10.93 4.83 5.51
CA LEU A 182 -10.57 3.45 5.81
C LEU A 182 -9.10 3.32 6.24
N LYS A 183 -8.17 3.99 5.54
CA LYS A 183 -6.74 4.00 5.89
C LYS A 183 -6.53 4.55 7.30
N TYR A 184 -7.20 5.63 7.67
CA TYR A 184 -7.14 6.14 9.04
C TYR A 184 -7.75 5.19 10.07
N ALA A 185 -8.90 4.59 9.77
CA ALA A 185 -9.53 3.62 10.65
C ALA A 185 -8.62 2.43 10.93
N VAL A 186 -8.00 1.87 9.88
CA VAL A 186 -7.03 0.78 10.04
C VAL A 186 -5.79 1.24 10.81
N SER A 187 -5.26 2.43 10.54
CA SER A 187 -4.12 2.99 11.27
C SER A 187 -4.39 3.08 12.79
N VAL A 188 -5.57 3.53 13.19
CA VAL A 188 -5.96 3.60 14.61
C VAL A 188 -6.12 2.20 15.21
N VAL A 189 -6.77 1.27 14.49
CA VAL A 189 -7.01 -0.10 14.96
C VAL A 189 -5.70 -0.90 15.05
N SER A 190 -4.76 -0.68 14.13
CA SER A 190 -3.50 -1.42 14.06
C SER A 190 -2.40 -0.81 14.92
N MET A 191 -2.53 0.45 15.33
CA MET A 191 -1.55 1.16 16.17
C MET A 191 -1.09 0.38 17.41
N PRO A 192 -1.94 -0.34 18.18
CA PRO A 192 -1.48 -1.14 19.32
C PRO A 192 -0.42 -2.20 18.98
N LEU A 193 -0.36 -2.66 17.72
CA LEU A 193 0.63 -3.65 17.28
C LEU A 193 2.07 -3.10 17.34
N ILE A 194 2.26 -1.78 17.40
CA ILE A 194 3.59 -1.22 17.63
C ILE A 194 4.19 -1.69 18.95
N TYR A 195 3.39 -2.00 19.97
CA TYR A 195 3.89 -2.44 21.28
C TYR A 195 4.32 -3.90 21.34
N VAL A 196 4.06 -4.70 20.29
CA VAL A 196 4.47 -6.12 20.22
C VAL A 196 5.99 -6.28 20.25
N THR A 197 6.73 -5.20 19.97
CA THR A 197 8.18 -5.23 19.79
C THR A 197 8.81 -4.05 20.52
N ARG A 198 9.98 -4.30 21.14
CA ARG A 198 10.68 -3.31 21.96
C ARG A 198 10.97 -2.02 21.18
N ASP A 199 10.87 -0.89 21.87
CA ASP A 199 11.31 0.38 21.32
C ASP A 199 12.82 0.36 21.12
N ARG A 200 13.27 1.15 20.15
CA ARG A 200 14.69 1.36 19.92
C ARG A 200 15.21 2.42 20.87
N ASP A 201 16.47 2.33 21.28
CA ASP A 201 17.12 3.38 22.06
C ASP A 201 17.42 4.58 21.13
N TRP A 202 16.85 5.74 21.45
CA TRP A 202 16.96 6.97 20.65
C TRP A 202 17.98 7.96 21.22
N SER A 203 18.75 7.54 22.23
CA SER A 203 19.74 8.34 22.96
C SER A 203 21.08 8.55 22.23
N GLU A 204 21.34 7.82 21.14
CA GLU A 204 22.64 7.78 20.45
C GLU A 204 22.63 8.35 19.00
N GLN A 205 21.64 9.15 18.59
CA GLN A 205 21.55 9.72 17.23
C GLN A 205 21.56 11.24 17.19
#